data_AF-A0A7X6NUN4-F1
#
_entry.id   AF-A0A7X6NUN4-F1
#
_cell.length_a   1.000
_cell.length_b   1.000
_cell.length_c   1.000
_cell.angle_alpha   90.00
_cell.angle_beta   90.00
_cell.angle_gamma   90.00
#
_symmetry.space_group_name_H-M   'P 1'
#
loop_
_entity.id
_entity.type
_entity.pdbx_description
1 polymer ?
#
loop_
_entity_poly.entity_id
_entity_poly.type
_entity_poly.pdbx_seq_one_letter_code
_entity_poly.pdbx_strand_id
1 'polypeptide(L)'
;MSTEKNEPSTPAAGKPAEPTTWTGPRKRWVPIVVLIACMIAAAGLTWLLTTIFAHKQESKHPFTQVVEVTDTTYDPAVWGQNFPLQYEGYAKTGELNEEELVAHEPTETDPRLFVT
;
A
#
# COMPACT_ATOMS: atom_id res chain seq x y z
N MET A 1 -88.46 -43.86 -1.20
CA MET A 1 -88.38 -43.31 -2.56
C MET A 1 -87.23 -42.32 -2.54
N SER A 2 -86.11 -42.72 -3.13
CA SER A 2 -84.84 -42.01 -3.12
C SER A 2 -84.89 -40.76 -3.98
N THR A 3 -84.35 -39.65 -3.49
CA THR A 3 -83.86 -38.57 -4.34
C THR A 3 -82.54 -38.08 -3.77
N GLU A 4 -81.48 -38.71 -4.27
CA GLU A 4 -80.09 -38.26 -4.17
C GLU A 4 -79.97 -36.92 -4.92
N LYS A 5 -79.69 -35.83 -4.21
CA LYS A 5 -79.40 -34.53 -4.81
C LYS A 5 -77.89 -34.31 -4.74
N ASN A 6 -77.23 -34.57 -5.87
CA ASN A 6 -75.84 -34.21 -6.10
C ASN A 6 -75.68 -32.68 -6.10
N GLU A 7 -74.97 -32.14 -5.12
CA GLU A 7 -74.52 -30.74 -5.10
C GLU A 7 -73.08 -30.64 -5.66
N PRO A 8 -72.76 -29.59 -6.43
CA PRO A 8 -71.49 -29.47 -7.12
C PRO A 8 -70.32 -29.24 -6.15
N SER A 9 -69.29 -30.07 -6.27
CA SER A 9 -68.03 -29.95 -5.54
C SER A 9 -67.40 -28.57 -5.72
N THR A 10 -67.39 -27.77 -4.66
CA THR A 10 -66.62 -26.53 -4.59
C THR A 10 -65.13 -26.89 -4.64
N PRO A 11 -64.31 -26.31 -5.55
CA PRO A 11 -62.88 -26.57 -5.53
C PRO A 11 -62.29 -25.91 -4.27
N ALA A 12 -61.57 -26.71 -3.49
CA ALA A 12 -60.94 -26.30 -2.26
C ALA A 12 -60.13 -25.01 -2.45
N ALA A 13 -60.52 -23.96 -1.72
CA ALA A 13 -59.70 -22.76 -1.57
C ALA A 13 -58.38 -23.17 -0.91
N GLY A 14 -57.30 -23.22 -1.69
CA GLY A 14 -55.95 -23.44 -1.19
C GLY A 14 -55.62 -22.37 -0.15
N LYS A 15 -55.24 -22.80 1.05
CA LYS A 15 -54.76 -21.90 2.12
C LYS A 15 -53.61 -21.04 1.58
N PRO A 16 -53.57 -19.73 1.84
CA PRO A 16 -52.44 -18.90 1.43
C PRO A 16 -51.16 -19.43 2.08
N ALA A 17 -50.11 -19.64 1.29
CA ALA A 17 -48.82 -20.06 1.79
C ALA A 17 -48.29 -19.01 2.78
N GLU A 18 -48.16 -19.40 4.04
CA GLU A 18 -47.66 -18.54 5.11
C GLU A 18 -46.21 -18.13 4.80
N PRO A 19 -45.85 -16.83 4.91
CA PRO A 19 -44.47 -16.42 4.71
C PRO A 19 -43.63 -17.02 5.86
N THR A 20 -42.81 -18.03 5.52
CA THR A 20 -41.87 -18.62 6.47
C THR A 20 -40.83 -17.58 6.87
N THR A 21 -41.08 -16.87 7.97
CA THR A 21 -40.12 -15.94 8.55
C THR A 21 -39.10 -16.76 9.32
N TRP A 22 -38.08 -17.22 8.59
CA TRP A 22 -36.94 -17.96 9.13
C TRP A 22 -36.22 -17.14 10.20
N THR A 23 -36.59 -17.35 11.47
CA THR A 23 -36.13 -16.56 12.64
C THR A 23 -35.60 -17.47 13.75
N GLY A 24 -34.46 -18.13 13.49
CA GLY A 24 -33.70 -18.83 14.52
C GLY A 24 -32.74 -17.91 15.30
N PRO A 25 -32.40 -18.23 16.56
CA PRO A 25 -31.52 -17.39 17.40
C PRO A 25 -30.14 -17.17 16.78
N ARG A 26 -29.56 -18.19 16.12
CA ARG A 26 -28.28 -18.09 15.41
C ARG A 26 -28.30 -17.10 14.24
N LYS A 27 -29.45 -16.93 13.57
CA LYS A 27 -29.60 -15.99 12.44
C LYS A 27 -29.65 -14.52 12.89
N ARG A 28 -29.99 -14.24 14.16
CA ARG A 28 -29.97 -12.87 14.71
C ARG A 28 -28.56 -12.32 14.93
N TRP A 29 -27.56 -13.18 15.10
CA TRP A 29 -26.16 -12.76 15.33
C TRP A 29 -25.36 -12.58 14.04
N VAL A 30 -25.76 -13.23 12.95
CA VAL A 30 -25.13 -13.08 11.63
C VAL A 30 -24.96 -11.62 11.21
N PRO A 31 -25.97 -10.73 11.26
CA PRO A 31 -25.77 -9.33 10.88
C PRO A 31 -24.77 -8.61 11.79
N ILE A 32 -24.74 -8.93 13.09
CA ILE A 32 -23.80 -8.34 14.04
C ILE A 32 -22.36 -8.74 13.70
N VAL A 33 -22.14 -10.04 13.42
CA VAL A 33 -20.82 -10.55 13.03
C VAL A 33 -20.35 -9.92 11.71
N VAL A 34 -21.25 -9.80 10.73
CA VAL A 34 -20.94 -9.15 9.44
C VAL A 34 -20.56 -7.69 9.65
N LEU A 35 -21.30 -6.94 10.49
CA LEU A 35 -20.99 -5.55 10.79
C LEU A 35 -19.62 -5.40 11.45
N ILE A 36 -19.30 -6.26 12.42
CA ILE A 36 -17.98 -6.26 13.09
C ILE A 36 -16.87 -6.58 12.07
N ALA A 37 -17.07 -7.58 11.20
CA ALA A 37 -16.09 -7.93 10.17
C ALA A 37 -15.86 -6.77 9.18
N CYS A 38 -16.93 -6.11 8.73
CA CYS A 38 -16.83 -4.91 7.90
C CYS A 38 -16.07 -3.78 8.60
N MET A 39 -16.32 -3.55 9.89
CA MET A 39 -15.64 -2.52 10.67
C MET A 39 -14.14 -2.80 10.78
N ILE A 40 -13.75 -4.06 11.07
CA ILE A 40 -12.35 -4.47 11.15
C ILE A 40 -11.67 -4.34 9.79
N ALA A 41 -12.33 -4.79 8.72
CA ALA A 41 -11.80 -4.69 7.36
C ALA A 41 -11.58 -3.23 6.95
N ALA A 42 -12.55 -2.36 7.22
CA ALA A 42 -12.43 -0.92 6.94
C ALA A 42 -11.28 -0.29 7.74
N ALA A 43 -11.20 -0.57 9.05
CA ALA A 43 -10.13 -0.05 9.90
C ALA A 43 -8.74 -0.53 9.43
N GLY A 44 -8.60 -1.82 9.09
CA GLY A 44 -7.36 -2.39 8.57
C GLY A 44 -6.95 -1.76 7.23
N LEU A 45 -7.91 -1.53 6.32
CA LEU A 45 -7.65 -0.86 5.05
C LEU A 45 -7.21 0.60 5.26
N THR A 46 -7.89 1.34 6.13
CA THR A 46 -7.50 2.71 6.47
C THR A 46 -6.12 2.77 7.08
N TRP A 47 -5.81 1.86 8.02
CA TRP A 47 -4.49 1.78 8.65
C TRP A 47 -3.38 1.47 7.65
N LEU A 48 -3.62 0.54 6.72
CA LEU A 48 -2.67 0.23 5.66
C LEU A 48 -2.44 1.45 4.76
N LEU A 49 -3.51 2.12 4.34
CA LEU A 49 -3.44 3.30 3.48
C LEU A 49 -2.66 4.43 4.16
N THR A 50 -2.94 4.74 5.43
CA THR A 50 -2.24 5.79 6.17
C THR A 50 -0.76 5.43 6.37
N THR A 51 -0.45 4.15 6.63
CA THR A 51 0.93 3.66 6.73
C THR A 51 1.69 3.89 5.43
N ILE A 52 1.14 3.47 4.29
CA ILE A 52 1.77 3.67 2.97
C ILE A 52 1.94 5.17 2.67
N PHE A 53 0.92 5.97 2.96
CA PHE A 53 0.97 7.40 2.74
C PHE A 53 2.06 8.06 3.59
N ALA A 54 2.19 7.70 4.88
CA ALA A 54 3.24 8.22 5.75
C ALA A 54 4.64 7.92 5.20
N HIS A 55 4.92 6.66 4.84
CA HIS A 55 6.20 6.27 4.23
C HIS A 55 6.46 7.01 2.91
N LYS A 56 5.43 7.22 2.09
CA LYS A 56 5.54 8.02 0.86
C LYS A 56 5.88 9.48 1.16
N GLN A 57 5.30 10.05 2.22
CA GLN A 57 5.55 11.43 2.62
C GLN A 57 6.97 11.60 3.19
N GLU A 58 7.43 10.67 4.02
CA GLU A 58 8.81 10.62 4.52
C GLU A 58 9.81 10.53 3.36
N SER A 59 9.49 9.71 2.34
CA SER A 59 10.33 9.55 1.14
C SER A 59 10.39 10.80 0.24
N LYS A 60 9.55 11.83 0.46
CA LYS A 60 9.63 13.09 -0.32
C LYS A 60 10.84 13.93 0.04
N HIS A 61 11.41 13.73 1.22
CA HIS A 61 12.58 14.44 1.72
C HIS A 61 13.70 13.44 2.01
N PRO A 62 14.42 12.98 0.97
CA PRO A 62 15.40 11.90 1.10
C PRO A 62 16.62 12.27 1.94
N PHE A 63 16.88 13.56 2.17
CA PHE A 63 17.97 14.05 3.03
C PHE A 63 17.49 15.21 3.90
N THR A 64 18.16 15.40 5.03
CA THR A 64 17.93 16.54 5.92
C THR A 64 18.77 17.72 5.45
N GLN A 65 18.12 18.76 4.96
CA GLN A 65 18.78 20.00 4.57
C GLN A 65 18.99 20.90 5.79
N VAL A 66 20.24 21.04 6.24
CA VAL A 66 20.67 21.91 7.35
C VAL A 66 20.89 23.34 6.87
N VAL A 67 21.47 23.49 5.68
CA VAL A 67 21.75 24.78 5.03
C VAL A 67 21.09 24.85 3.67
N GLU A 68 20.53 26.01 3.33
CA GLU A 68 20.04 26.27 1.98
C GLU A 68 21.19 26.37 0.99
N VAL A 69 21.15 25.50 -0.02
CA VAL A 69 22.11 25.46 -1.11
C VAL A 69 21.37 25.86 -2.37
N THR A 70 21.83 26.94 -3.00
CA THR A 70 21.29 27.48 -4.25
C THR A 70 22.25 27.20 -5.42
N ASP A 71 21.80 27.43 -6.65
CA ASP A 71 22.63 27.32 -7.86
C ASP A 71 23.83 28.30 -7.90
N THR A 72 23.87 29.25 -6.95
CA THR A 72 24.96 30.22 -6.79
C THR A 72 25.91 29.89 -5.64
N THR A 73 25.73 28.73 -4.99
CA THR A 73 26.59 28.27 -3.88
C THR A 73 27.77 27.46 -4.41
N TYR A 74 28.94 28.09 -4.49
CA TYR A 74 30.16 27.47 -5.02
C TYR A 74 31.09 26.84 -3.98
N ASP A 75 30.95 27.21 -2.70
CA ASP A 75 31.80 26.68 -1.64
C ASP A 75 31.42 25.22 -1.31
N PRO A 76 32.29 24.23 -1.57
CA PRO A 76 32.00 22.82 -1.29
C PRO A 76 31.82 22.54 0.20
N ALA A 77 32.40 23.35 1.10
CA ALA A 77 32.19 23.19 2.53
C ALA A 77 30.74 23.48 2.94
N VAL A 78 30.06 24.41 2.25
CA VAL A 78 28.63 24.71 2.46
C VAL A 78 27.77 23.52 2.04
N TRP A 79 28.10 22.86 0.94
CA TRP A 79 27.46 21.60 0.54
C TRP A 79 27.72 20.48 1.56
N GLY A 80 28.94 20.42 2.11
CA GLY A 80 29.34 19.43 3.11
C GLY A 80 28.57 19.50 4.44
N GLN A 81 27.97 20.65 4.78
CA GLN A 81 27.09 20.76 5.95
C GLN A 81 25.82 19.89 5.82
N ASN A 82 25.33 19.69 4.58
CA ASN A 82 24.22 18.78 4.30
C ASN A 82 24.68 17.34 4.04
N PHE A 83 25.92 17.16 3.58
CA PHE A 83 26.46 15.89 3.09
C PHE A 83 27.88 15.61 3.62
N PRO A 84 28.04 15.38 4.94
CA PRO A 84 29.36 15.30 5.55
C PRO A 84 30.20 14.13 5.04
N LEU A 85 29.59 12.95 4.88
CA LEU A 85 30.30 11.75 4.39
C LEU A 85 30.82 11.92 2.95
N GLN A 86 30.04 12.61 2.11
CA GLN A 86 30.41 12.90 0.73
C GLN A 86 31.52 13.96 0.69
N TYR A 87 31.43 14.99 1.53
CA TYR A 87 32.46 16.02 1.63
C TYR A 87 33.78 15.47 2.15
N GLU A 88 33.76 14.57 3.14
CA GLU A 88 34.96 13.85 3.60
C GLU A 88 35.60 13.04 2.47
N GLY A 89 34.80 12.33 1.67
CA GLY A 89 35.30 11.61 0.49
C GLY A 89 35.92 12.56 -0.55
N TYR A 90 35.27 13.68 -0.82
CA TYR A 90 35.79 14.73 -1.71
C TYR A 90 37.11 15.32 -1.19
N ALA A 91 37.18 15.67 0.10
CA ALA A 91 38.39 16.24 0.70
C ALA A 91 39.60 15.30 0.55
N LYS A 92 39.39 13.99 0.74
CA LYS A 92 40.43 12.97 0.53
C LYS A 92 40.96 12.91 -0.90
N THR A 93 40.16 13.30 -1.91
CA THR A 93 40.67 13.33 -3.29
C THR A 93 41.76 14.38 -3.50
N GLY A 94 41.75 15.47 -2.72
CA GLY A 94 42.81 16.47 -2.76
C GLY A 94 44.12 16.03 -2.09
N GLU A 95 44.06 14.96 -1.28
CA GLU A 95 45.23 14.37 -0.60
C GLU A 95 45.84 13.21 -1.39
N LEU A 96 45.26 12.84 -2.54
CA LEU A 96 45.76 11.74 -3.37
C LEU A 96 47.14 12.07 -3.92
N ASN A 97 48.08 11.14 -3.73
CA ASN A 97 49.38 11.20 -4.36
C ASN A 97 49.29 10.65 -5.78
N GLU A 98 49.65 11.47 -6.77
CA GLU A 98 49.67 11.07 -8.19
C GLU A 98 50.59 9.87 -8.46
N GLU A 99 51.65 9.69 -7.68
CA GLU A 99 52.59 8.57 -7.82
C GLU A 99 51.97 7.22 -7.40
N GLU A 100 50.93 7.25 -6.57
CA GLU A 100 50.20 6.06 -6.13
C GLU A 100 49.06 5.68 -7.10
N LEU A 101 48.70 6.58 -8.03
CA LEU A 101 47.65 6.33 -9.00
C LEU A 101 48.14 5.34 -10.08
N VAL A 102 47.57 4.13 -10.08
CA VAL A 102 47.83 3.12 -11.10
C VAL A 102 46.84 3.26 -12.25
N ALA A 103 47.35 3.47 -13.47
CA ALA A 103 46.53 3.47 -14.66
C ALA A 103 45.94 2.07 -14.91
N HIS A 104 44.61 1.98 -15.03
CA HIS A 104 43.90 0.75 -15.35
C HIS A 104 43.32 0.80 -16.77
N GLU A 105 43.90 -0.02 -17.64
CA GLU A 105 43.36 -0.25 -18.98
C GLU A 105 42.12 -1.16 -18.92
N PRO A 106 41.05 -0.86 -19.67
CA PRO A 106 39.86 -1.71 -19.73
C PRO A 106 40.19 -3.13 -20.20
N THR A 107 39.77 -4.14 -19.45
CA THR A 107 39.84 -5.55 -19.88
C THR A 107 38.70 -5.91 -20.83
N GLU A 108 38.82 -7.00 -21.61
CA GLU A 108 37.76 -7.44 -22.55
C GLU A 108 36.40 -7.70 -21.88
N THR A 109 36.37 -7.98 -20.57
CA THR A 109 35.14 -8.19 -19.78
C THR A 109 34.61 -6.90 -19.13
N ASP A 110 35.22 -5.73 -19.39
CA ASP A 110 34.81 -4.47 -18.78
C ASP A 110 33.44 -4.03 -19.33
N PRO A 111 32.41 -3.85 -18.48
CA PRO A 111 31.09 -3.44 -18.92
C PRO A 111 31.07 -2.05 -19.59
N ARG A 112 32.11 -1.22 -19.42
CA ARG A 112 32.25 0.06 -20.11
C ARG A 112 32.45 -0.08 -21.63
N LEU A 113 32.84 -1.27 -22.11
CA LEU A 113 33.08 -1.53 -23.54
C LEU A 113 31.82 -1.99 -24.30
N PHE A 114 30.72 -2.29 -23.60
CA PHE A 114 29.47 -2.76 -24.21
C PHE A 114 28.32 -1.82 -23.87
N VAL A 115 27.62 -1.33 -24.90
CA VAL A 115 26.32 -0.67 -24.77
C VAL A 115 25.30 -1.63 -25.37
N THR A 116 24.53 -2.30 -24.51
CA THR A 116 23.43 -3.18 -24.91
C THR A 116 22.17 -2.38 -25.20
#